data_AF-A0A348Y7N8-F1
#
_entry.id   AF-A0A348Y7N8-F1
#
_cell.length_a   1.000
_cell.length_b   1.000
_cell.length_c   1.000
_cell.angle_alpha   90.00
_cell.angle_beta   90.00
_cell.angle_gamma   90.00
#
_symmetry.space_group_name_H-M   'P 1'
#
loop_
_entity.id
_entity.type
_entity.pdbx_description
1 polymer ?
#
loop_
_entity_poly.entity_id
_entity_poly.type
_entity_poly.pdbx_seq_one_letter_code
_entity_poly.pdbx_strand_id
1 'polypeptide(L)'
;MKVQQCYLDKRLILKYRIFSDSNAELLTDLSTISSFVGLVISLFGLGVSIFLIIEAKKISRLFLGKARVPELVKDLKNAYQEISDIMPNFEKNKNEIFTKFLESKSLVENLEKKLTDDLEKKKCKTYKSMFFKDKYFILKHRKVEFTAAESWVLLRELSALITSITEFEKDLKWN
;
A
#
# COMPACT_ATOMS: atom_id res chain seq x y z
N MET A 1 42.28 47.44 -62.88
CA MET A 1 41.20 46.42 -62.76
C MET A 1 41.31 45.47 -61.56
N LYS A 2 42.48 45.18 -60.95
CA LYS A 2 42.60 44.26 -59.80
C LYS A 2 41.94 44.72 -58.48
N VAL A 3 41.81 46.02 -58.25
CA VAL A 3 41.29 46.55 -56.97
C VAL A 3 39.79 46.31 -56.82
N GLN A 4 38.99 46.47 -57.89
CA GLN A 4 37.54 46.23 -57.85
C GLN A 4 37.18 44.75 -57.62
N GLN A 5 37.95 43.82 -58.16
CA GLN A 5 37.74 42.37 -57.92
C GLN A 5 37.96 41.98 -56.45
N CYS A 6 38.96 42.55 -55.79
CA CYS A 6 39.25 42.28 -54.37
C CYS A 6 38.15 42.83 -53.42
N TYR A 7 37.48 43.93 -53.77
CA TYR A 7 36.36 44.47 -53.00
C TYR A 7 35.06 43.67 -53.17
N LEU A 8 34.81 43.12 -54.36
CA LEU A 8 33.66 42.25 -54.62
C LEU A 8 33.78 40.91 -53.87
N ASP A 9 34.98 40.33 -53.85
CA ASP A 9 35.26 39.08 -53.15
C ASP A 9 35.07 39.21 -51.63
N LYS A 10 35.60 40.28 -51.02
CA LYS A 10 35.39 40.58 -49.59
C LYS A 10 33.91 40.77 -49.22
N ARG A 11 33.09 41.37 -50.09
CA ARG A 11 31.65 41.53 -49.85
C ARG A 11 30.88 40.21 -49.92
N LEU A 12 31.25 39.32 -50.84
CA LEU A 12 30.64 37.99 -50.95
C LEU A 12 30.98 37.13 -49.73
N ILE A 13 32.23 37.16 -49.27
CA ILE A 13 32.69 36.45 -48.06
C ILE A 13 31.95 36.97 -46.81
N LEU A 14 31.78 38.29 -46.68
CA LEU A 14 31.04 38.88 -45.57
C LEU A 14 29.55 38.49 -45.59
N LYS A 15 28.90 38.50 -46.76
CA LYS A 15 27.49 38.11 -46.88
C LYS A 15 27.27 36.63 -46.56
N TYR A 16 28.19 35.76 -46.97
CA TYR A 16 28.13 34.33 -46.68
C TYR A 16 28.36 34.05 -45.18
N ARG A 17 29.29 34.78 -44.54
CA ARG A 17 29.52 34.68 -43.09
C ARG A 17 28.30 35.12 -42.28
N ILE A 18 27.70 36.27 -42.61
CA ILE A 18 26.48 36.77 -41.93
C ILE A 18 25.29 35.81 -42.10
N PHE A 19 25.13 35.23 -43.30
CA PHE A 19 24.08 34.24 -43.55
C PHE A 19 24.34 32.91 -42.82
N SER A 20 25.60 32.48 -42.74
CA SER A 20 25.99 31.27 -41.99
C SER A 20 25.77 31.45 -40.49
N ASP A 21 26.15 32.60 -39.92
CA ASP A 21 25.98 32.89 -38.49
C ASP A 21 24.49 33.00 -38.11
N SER A 22 23.66 33.65 -38.95
CA SER A 22 22.21 33.77 -38.70
C SER A 22 21.47 32.42 -38.70
N ASN A 23 21.86 31.49 -39.57
CA ASN A 23 21.28 30.15 -39.57
C ASN A 23 21.80 29.29 -38.40
N ALA A 24 23.04 29.51 -37.95
CA ALA A 24 23.59 28.83 -36.79
C ALA A 24 22.85 29.23 -35.49
N GLU A 25 22.55 30.52 -35.32
CA GLU A 25 21.77 31.03 -34.18
C GLU A 25 20.34 30.45 -34.15
N LEU A 26 19.66 30.38 -35.29
CA LEU A 26 18.33 29.77 -35.40
C LEU A 26 18.32 28.28 -35.04
N LEU A 27 19.35 27.53 -35.46
CA LEU A 27 19.48 26.11 -35.12
C LEU A 27 19.76 25.91 -33.63
N THR A 28 20.55 26.78 -33.00
CA THR A 28 20.78 26.72 -31.55
C THR A 28 19.53 27.04 -30.75
N ASP A 29 18.74 28.04 -31.16
CA ASP A 29 17.47 28.37 -30.50
C ASP A 29 16.44 27.25 -30.64
N LEU A 30 16.31 26.67 -31.83
CA LEU A 30 15.41 25.54 -32.07
C LEU A 30 15.82 24.31 -31.23
N SER A 31 17.12 24.02 -31.14
CA SER A 31 17.64 22.91 -30.33
C SER A 31 17.42 23.12 -28.83
N THR A 32 17.47 24.37 -28.37
CA THR A 32 17.24 24.74 -26.97
C THR A 32 15.76 24.57 -26.62
N ILE A 33 14.85 25.02 -27.50
CA ILE A 33 13.40 24.84 -27.33
C ILE A 33 13.04 23.35 -27.37
N SER A 34 13.59 22.57 -28.30
CA SER A 34 13.33 21.12 -28.36
C SER A 34 13.82 20.38 -27.12
N SER A 35 14.96 20.81 -26.55
CA SER A 35 15.49 20.26 -25.31
C SER A 35 14.57 20.55 -24.13
N PHE A 36 14.04 21.77 -24.03
CA PHE A 36 13.08 22.13 -22.99
C PHE A 36 11.77 21.35 -23.09
N VAL A 37 11.21 21.23 -24.30
CA VAL A 37 10.01 20.40 -24.55
C VAL A 37 10.29 18.94 -24.22
N GLY A 38 11.46 18.41 -24.58
CA GLY A 38 11.89 17.07 -24.24
C GLY A 38 11.96 16.84 -22.73
N LEU A 39 12.48 17.80 -21.96
CA LEU A 39 12.49 17.73 -20.50
C LEU A 39 11.09 17.69 -19.90
N VAL A 40 10.18 18.54 -20.39
CA VAL A 40 8.78 18.58 -19.91
C VAL A 40 8.06 17.27 -20.21
N ILE A 41 8.20 16.74 -21.44
CA ILE A 41 7.60 15.45 -21.82
C ILE A 41 8.19 14.31 -20.99
N SER A 42 9.51 14.31 -20.75
CA SER A 42 10.18 13.30 -19.91
C SER A 42 9.68 13.32 -18.46
N LEU A 43 9.54 14.51 -17.86
CA LEU A 43 8.97 14.69 -16.52
C LEU A 43 7.52 14.20 -16.44
N PHE A 44 6.73 14.52 -17.47
CA PHE A 44 5.34 14.07 -17.54
C PHE A 44 5.24 12.54 -17.70
N GLY A 45 6.06 11.95 -18.56
CA GLY A 45 6.15 10.51 -18.75
C GLY A 45 6.57 9.77 -17.48
N LEU A 46 7.49 10.35 -16.70
CA LEU A 46 7.91 9.83 -15.41
C LEU A 46 6.75 9.91 -14.39
N GLY A 47 6.02 11.02 -14.35
CA GLY A 47 4.83 11.18 -13.51
C GLY A 47 3.75 10.14 -13.80
N VAL A 48 3.43 9.92 -15.08
CA VAL A 48 2.47 8.88 -15.51
C VAL A 48 2.97 7.49 -15.12
N SER A 49 4.27 7.21 -15.29
CA SER A 49 4.85 5.92 -14.90
C SER A 49 4.74 5.66 -13.40
N ILE A 50 5.05 6.65 -12.57
CA ILE A 50 4.87 6.55 -11.10
C ILE A 50 3.40 6.31 -10.76
N PHE A 51 2.48 7.05 -11.40
CA PHE A 51 1.05 6.91 -11.17
C PHE A 51 0.57 5.48 -11.49
N LEU A 52 0.96 4.92 -12.64
CA LEU A 52 0.63 3.55 -13.03
C LEU A 52 1.19 2.52 -12.04
N ILE A 53 2.41 2.71 -11.53
CA ILE A 53 3.00 1.83 -10.53
C ILE A 53 2.20 1.87 -9.22
N ILE A 54 1.73 3.04 -8.81
CA ILE A 54 0.90 3.20 -7.59
C ILE A 54 -0.43 2.46 -7.76
N GLU A 55 -1.11 2.63 -8.89
CA GLU A 55 -2.37 1.95 -9.18
C GLU A 55 -2.18 0.43 -9.31
N ALA A 56 -1.16 -0.03 -10.03
CA ALA A 56 -0.83 -1.44 -10.15
C ALA A 56 -0.55 -2.08 -8.77
N LYS A 57 0.13 -1.37 -7.86
CA LYS A 57 0.34 -1.82 -6.48
C LYS A 57 -0.95 -1.85 -5.64
N LYS A 58 -1.92 -0.98 -5.88
CA LYS A 58 -3.23 -1.05 -5.21
C LYS A 58 -4.01 -2.28 -5.69
N ILE A 59 -4.04 -2.50 -7.00
CA ILE A 59 -4.70 -3.64 -7.63
C ILE A 59 -4.06 -4.97 -7.17
N SER A 60 -2.74 -5.06 -7.17
CA SER A 60 -2.01 -6.24 -6.69
C SER A 60 -2.35 -6.57 -5.23
N ARG A 61 -2.48 -5.56 -4.35
CA ARG A 61 -2.91 -5.76 -2.96
C ARG A 61 -4.34 -6.27 -2.85
N LEU A 62 -5.25 -5.79 -3.70
CA LEU A 62 -6.64 -6.31 -3.76
C LEU A 62 -6.66 -7.79 -4.13
N PHE A 63 -5.88 -8.20 -5.14
CA PHE A 63 -5.78 -9.60 -5.55
C PHE A 63 -5.15 -10.50 -4.47
N LEU A 64 -4.06 -10.05 -3.84
CA LEU A 64 -3.41 -10.77 -2.75
C LEU A 64 -4.33 -10.94 -1.53
N GLY A 65 -5.15 -9.91 -1.23
CA GLY A 65 -6.20 -9.98 -0.23
C GLY A 65 -7.25 -11.04 -0.60
N LYS A 66 -7.82 -10.96 -1.80
CA LYS A 66 -8.88 -11.87 -2.28
C LYS A 66 -8.46 -13.35 -2.24
N ALA A 67 -7.20 -13.67 -2.53
CA ALA A 67 -6.71 -15.05 -2.50
C ALA A 67 -6.46 -15.59 -1.08
N ARG A 68 -5.97 -14.75 -0.16
CA ARG A 68 -5.46 -15.21 1.14
C ARG A 68 -6.37 -14.93 2.33
N VAL A 69 -7.35 -14.03 2.18
CA VAL A 69 -8.38 -13.78 3.19
C VAL A 69 -9.21 -15.05 3.49
N PRO A 70 -9.68 -15.83 2.50
CA PRO A 70 -10.47 -17.04 2.78
C PRO A 70 -9.72 -18.08 3.61
N GLU A 71 -8.42 -18.26 3.32
CA GLU A 71 -7.54 -19.17 4.07
C GLU A 71 -7.41 -18.71 5.53
N LEU A 72 -7.11 -17.43 5.75
CA LEU A 72 -7.01 -16.86 7.10
C LEU A 72 -8.33 -16.92 7.88
N VAL A 73 -9.47 -16.76 7.20
CA VAL A 73 -10.80 -16.90 7.82
C VAL A 73 -11.05 -18.35 8.25
N LYS A 74 -10.61 -19.33 7.45
CA LYS A 74 -10.70 -20.74 7.81
C LYS A 74 -9.83 -21.05 9.03
N ASP A 75 -8.60 -20.55 9.07
CA ASP A 75 -7.71 -20.71 10.22
C ASP A 75 -8.30 -20.04 11.48
N LEU A 76 -8.91 -18.86 11.33
CA LEU A 76 -9.60 -18.18 12.43
C LEU A 76 -10.78 -18.99 12.97
N LYS A 77 -11.56 -19.62 12.08
CA LYS A 77 -12.69 -20.50 12.45
C LYS A 77 -12.22 -21.72 13.21
N ASN A 78 -11.11 -22.34 12.79
CA ASN A 78 -10.52 -23.46 13.50
C ASN A 78 -10.04 -23.05 14.89
N ALA A 79 -9.32 -21.92 15.00
CA ALA A 79 -8.88 -21.38 16.28
C ALA A 79 -10.07 -21.06 17.21
N TYR A 80 -11.17 -20.51 16.66
CA TYR A 80 -12.39 -20.28 17.43
C TYR A 80 -13.01 -21.58 17.96
N GLN A 81 -13.09 -22.62 17.12
CA GLN A 81 -13.62 -23.93 17.54
C GLN A 81 -12.77 -24.54 18.65
N GLU A 82 -11.44 -24.59 18.46
CA GLU A 82 -10.52 -25.11 19.46
C GLU A 82 -10.65 -24.36 20.80
N ILE A 83 -10.72 -23.02 20.78
CA ILE A 83 -10.93 -22.23 22.01
C ILE A 83 -12.30 -22.53 22.62
N SER A 84 -13.35 -22.60 21.81
CA SER A 84 -14.72 -22.85 22.26
C SER A 84 -14.86 -24.21 22.94
N ASP A 85 -14.14 -25.23 22.46
CA ASP A 85 -14.18 -26.59 23.00
C ASP A 85 -13.50 -26.69 24.37
N ILE A 86 -12.39 -25.96 24.57
CA ILE A 86 -11.64 -25.97 25.83
C ILE A 86 -12.15 -24.96 26.87
N MET A 87 -12.92 -23.94 26.45
CA MET A 87 -13.43 -22.85 27.30
C MET A 87 -14.30 -23.30 28.49
N PRO A 88 -15.18 -24.32 28.38
CA PRO A 88 -16.00 -24.78 29.51
C PRO A 88 -15.17 -25.24 30.72
N ASN A 89 -13.95 -25.72 30.48
CA ASN A 89 -13.00 -26.16 31.52
C ASN A 89 -11.87 -25.13 31.73
N PHE A 90 -12.23 -23.85 31.82
CA PHE A 90 -11.30 -22.71 31.85
C PHE A 90 -10.16 -22.88 32.87
N GLU A 91 -10.47 -23.24 34.12
CA GLU A 91 -9.48 -23.33 35.20
C GLU A 91 -8.40 -24.39 34.93
N LYS A 92 -8.76 -25.47 34.24
CA LYS A 92 -7.83 -26.55 33.91
C LYS A 92 -6.96 -26.20 32.70
N ASN A 93 -7.51 -25.44 31.76
CA ASN A 93 -6.93 -25.19 30.44
C ASN A 93 -6.50 -23.72 30.24
N LYS A 94 -6.36 -22.93 31.31
CA LYS A 94 -6.12 -21.48 31.24
C LYS A 94 -4.95 -21.08 30.32
N ASN A 95 -3.82 -21.77 30.44
CA ASN A 95 -2.62 -21.49 29.64
C ASN A 95 -2.80 -21.84 28.16
N GLU A 96 -3.53 -22.92 27.88
CA GLU A 96 -3.85 -23.34 26.52
C GLU A 96 -4.81 -22.35 25.86
N ILE A 97 -5.87 -21.95 26.57
CA ILE A 97 -6.82 -20.91 26.14
C ILE A 97 -6.09 -19.61 25.82
N PHE A 98 -5.18 -19.19 26.70
CA PHE A 98 -4.39 -17.97 26.49
C PHE A 98 -3.50 -18.07 25.25
N THR A 99 -2.80 -19.20 25.07
CA THR A 99 -1.96 -19.45 23.90
C THR A 99 -2.79 -19.40 22.61
N LYS A 100 -3.96 -20.04 22.60
CA LYS A 100 -4.88 -20.04 21.46
C LYS A 100 -5.42 -18.65 21.13
N PHE A 101 -5.69 -17.82 22.14
CA PHE A 101 -6.03 -16.41 21.91
C PHE A 101 -4.86 -15.58 21.35
N LEU A 102 -3.61 -15.89 21.71
CA LEU A 102 -2.46 -15.24 21.10
C LEU A 102 -2.26 -15.68 19.63
N GLU A 103 -2.52 -16.96 19.32
CA GLU A 103 -2.54 -17.47 17.95
C GLU A 103 -3.62 -16.75 17.13
N SER A 104 -4.85 -16.67 17.64
CA SER A 104 -5.94 -15.96 16.96
C SER A 104 -5.61 -14.48 16.74
N LYS A 105 -4.97 -13.82 17.72
CA LYS A 105 -4.48 -12.45 17.56
C LYS A 105 -3.49 -12.32 16.42
N SER A 106 -2.52 -13.23 16.30
CA SER A 106 -1.53 -13.21 15.22
C SER A 106 -2.19 -13.38 13.85
N LEU A 107 -3.19 -14.26 13.76
CA LEU A 107 -3.99 -14.42 12.55
C LEU A 107 -4.76 -13.14 12.19
N VAL A 108 -5.39 -12.49 13.18
CA VAL A 108 -6.08 -11.20 12.98
C VAL A 108 -5.12 -10.09 12.55
N GLU A 109 -3.89 -10.04 13.10
CA GLU A 109 -2.86 -9.09 12.66
C GLU A 109 -2.45 -9.29 11.19
N ASN A 110 -2.35 -10.56 10.76
CA ASN A 110 -2.07 -10.88 9.37
C ASN A 110 -3.24 -10.58 8.45
N LEU A 111 -4.46 -10.76 8.93
CA LEU A 111 -5.67 -10.43 8.21
C LEU A 111 -5.81 -8.91 8.01
N GLU A 112 -5.61 -8.11 9.05
CA GLU A 112 -5.69 -6.64 8.98
C GLU A 112 -4.78 -6.06 7.89
N LYS A 113 -3.58 -6.61 7.71
CA LYS A 113 -2.63 -6.16 6.67
C LYS A 113 -3.10 -6.43 5.25
N LYS A 114 -4.03 -7.38 5.08
CA LYS A 114 -4.52 -7.85 3.77
C LYS A 114 -5.92 -7.36 3.46
N LEU A 115 -6.68 -6.95 4.46
CA LEU A 115 -7.96 -6.28 4.27
C LEU A 115 -7.72 -4.93 3.59
N THR A 116 -8.56 -4.60 2.63
CA THR A 116 -8.55 -3.29 1.96
C THR A 116 -9.55 -2.34 2.59
N ASP A 117 -10.68 -2.85 3.08
CA ASP A 117 -11.73 -2.09 3.77
C ASP A 117 -11.29 -1.61 5.16
N ASP A 118 -11.41 -0.31 5.40
CA ASP A 118 -11.06 0.33 6.68
C ASP A 118 -12.04 -0.01 7.81
N LEU A 119 -13.30 -0.34 7.51
CA LEU A 119 -14.27 -0.79 8.51
C LEU A 119 -13.89 -2.15 9.09
N GLU A 120 -13.54 -3.11 8.24
CA GLU A 120 -13.10 -4.44 8.67
C GLU A 120 -11.73 -4.39 9.37
N LYS A 121 -10.81 -3.53 8.90
CA LYS A 121 -9.56 -3.24 9.64
C LYS A 121 -9.85 -2.66 11.02
N LYS A 122 -10.84 -1.79 11.16
CA LYS A 122 -11.21 -1.22 12.47
C LYS A 122 -11.69 -2.30 13.43
N LYS A 123 -12.50 -3.26 12.96
CA LYS A 123 -12.93 -4.42 13.77
C LYS A 123 -11.73 -5.28 14.20
N CYS A 124 -10.78 -5.54 13.31
CA CYS A 124 -9.52 -6.21 13.65
C CYS A 124 -8.73 -5.45 14.73
N LYS A 125 -8.60 -4.12 14.59
CA LYS A 125 -7.93 -3.26 15.59
C LYS A 125 -8.63 -3.30 16.95
N THR A 126 -9.96 -3.27 16.97
CA THR A 126 -10.76 -3.39 18.19
C THR A 126 -10.47 -4.72 18.89
N TYR A 127 -10.52 -5.84 18.17
CA TYR A 127 -10.18 -7.15 18.75
C TYR A 127 -8.78 -7.19 19.35
N LYS A 128 -7.76 -6.72 18.61
CA LYS A 128 -6.38 -6.66 19.11
C LYS A 128 -6.23 -5.76 20.34
N SER A 129 -7.00 -4.68 20.44
CA SER A 129 -6.93 -3.74 21.55
C SER A 129 -7.31 -4.40 22.88
N MET A 130 -8.16 -5.42 22.88
CA MET A 130 -8.59 -6.16 24.07
C MET A 130 -7.46 -6.95 24.75
N PHE A 131 -6.37 -7.21 24.03
CA PHE A 131 -5.16 -7.86 24.56
C PHE A 131 -4.23 -6.90 25.31
N PHE A 132 -4.55 -5.61 25.31
CA PHE A 132 -3.80 -4.61 26.05
C PHE A 132 -4.63 -4.11 27.22
N LYS A 133 -3.96 -3.86 28.34
CA LYS A 133 -4.57 -3.16 29.48
C LYS A 133 -4.15 -1.71 29.38
N ASP A 134 -5.12 -0.82 29.25
CA ASP A 134 -4.89 0.62 29.34
C ASP A 134 -4.59 0.95 30.80
N LYS A 135 -3.30 0.98 31.16
CA LYS A 135 -2.88 1.36 32.50
C LYS A 135 -2.67 2.87 32.61
N TYR A 136 -2.30 3.52 31.50
CA TYR A 136 -2.23 4.98 31.32
C TYR A 136 -2.43 5.32 29.84
N PHE A 137 -2.90 6.54 29.54
CA PHE A 137 -3.26 7.04 28.20
C PHE A 137 -2.16 6.87 27.12
N ILE A 138 -0.92 6.56 27.52
CA ILE A 138 0.27 6.48 26.65
C ILE A 138 0.96 5.10 26.74
N LEU A 139 0.77 4.33 27.82
CA LEU A 139 1.43 3.02 28.00
C LEU A 139 0.42 1.87 27.97
N LYS A 140 0.40 1.18 26.83
CA LYS A 140 -0.33 -0.07 26.62
C LYS A 140 0.53 -1.24 27.08
N HIS A 141 0.17 -1.88 28.19
CA HIS A 141 0.80 -3.13 28.61
C HIS A 141 0.06 -4.31 28.01
N ARG A 142 0.79 -5.30 27.47
CA ARG A 142 0.21 -6.58 27.05
C ARG A 142 -0.39 -7.26 28.29
N LYS A 143 -1.62 -7.74 28.19
CA LYS A 143 -2.22 -8.59 29.24
C LYS A 143 -1.44 -9.90 29.30
N VAL A 144 -0.99 -10.24 30.50
CA VAL A 144 -0.22 -11.47 30.77
C VAL A 144 -1.15 -12.66 30.91
N GLU A 145 -2.37 -12.45 31.43
CA GLU A 145 -3.41 -13.47 31.57
C GLU A 145 -4.81 -12.82 31.45
N PHE A 146 -5.81 -13.63 31.09
CA PHE A 146 -7.21 -13.24 31.08
C PHE A 146 -7.98 -13.95 32.21
N THR A 147 -9.00 -13.29 32.72
CA THR A 147 -10.02 -13.93 33.58
C THR A 147 -11.01 -14.72 32.73
N ALA A 148 -11.73 -15.69 33.32
CA ALA A 148 -12.74 -16.47 32.61
C ALA A 148 -13.78 -15.57 31.91
N ALA A 149 -14.25 -14.52 32.58
CA ALA A 149 -15.19 -13.56 32.01
C ALA A 149 -14.61 -12.81 30.80
N GLU A 150 -13.36 -12.33 30.90
CA GLU A 150 -12.68 -11.68 29.78
C GLU A 150 -12.45 -12.63 28.60
N SER A 151 -12.13 -13.90 28.88
CA SER A 151 -11.96 -14.93 27.85
C SER A 151 -13.28 -15.23 27.12
N TRP A 152 -14.41 -15.27 27.81
CA TRP A 152 -15.73 -15.38 27.17
C TRP A 152 -16.06 -14.17 26.29
N VAL A 153 -15.70 -12.96 26.73
CA VAL A 153 -15.86 -11.74 25.93
C VAL A 153 -14.99 -11.82 24.68
N LEU A 154 -13.72 -12.19 24.81
CA LEU A 154 -12.81 -12.37 23.67
C LEU A 154 -13.31 -13.41 22.68
N LEU A 155 -13.86 -14.53 23.17
CA LEU A 155 -14.42 -15.57 22.31
C LEU A 155 -15.62 -15.06 21.50
N ARG A 156 -16.50 -14.28 22.14
CA ARG A 156 -17.65 -13.65 21.48
C ARG A 156 -17.22 -12.65 20.42
N GLU A 157 -16.24 -11.81 20.75
CA GLU A 157 -15.70 -10.81 19.82
C GLU A 157 -14.97 -11.46 18.65
N LEU A 158 -14.27 -12.57 18.89
CA LEU A 158 -13.68 -13.39 17.82
C LEU A 158 -14.78 -13.95 16.91
N SER A 159 -15.87 -14.49 17.46
CA SER A 159 -17.01 -14.98 16.67
C SER A 159 -17.66 -13.88 15.82
N ALA A 160 -17.85 -12.70 16.40
CA ALA A 160 -18.42 -11.55 15.69
C ALA A 160 -17.50 -11.10 14.54
N LEU A 161 -16.19 -11.05 14.80
CA LEU A 161 -15.18 -10.73 13.80
C LEU A 161 -15.18 -11.75 12.65
N ILE A 162 -15.17 -13.05 12.95
CA ILE A 162 -15.24 -14.13 11.95
C ILE A 162 -16.47 -13.98 11.05
N THR A 163 -17.63 -13.71 11.65
CA THR A 163 -18.88 -13.54 10.91
C THR A 163 -18.77 -12.35 9.97
N SER A 164 -18.31 -11.20 10.48
CA SER A 164 -18.10 -9.98 9.70
C SER A 164 -17.19 -10.20 8.49
N ILE A 165 -16.03 -10.81 8.69
CA ILE A 165 -15.06 -11.05 7.62
C ILE A 165 -15.61 -12.09 6.63
N THR A 166 -16.39 -13.07 7.10
CA THR A 166 -17.02 -14.05 6.22
C THR A 166 -18.05 -13.39 5.29
N GLU A 167 -18.85 -12.45 5.78
CA GLU A 167 -19.76 -11.67 4.92
C GLU A 167 -18.96 -10.79 3.94
N PHE A 168 -17.91 -10.13 4.40
CA PHE A 168 -17.01 -9.37 3.52
C PHE A 168 -16.37 -10.25 2.43
N GLU A 169 -15.99 -11.49 2.75
CA GLU A 169 -15.47 -12.46 1.77
C GLU A 169 -16.52 -12.80 0.71
N LYS A 170 -17.79 -12.93 1.09
CA LYS A 170 -18.87 -13.15 0.12
C LYS A 170 -19.02 -11.95 -0.80
N ASP A 171 -18.99 -10.74 -0.27
CA ASP A 171 -19.09 -9.50 -1.05
C ASP A 171 -17.90 -9.32 -2.02
N LEU A 172 -16.72 -9.79 -1.64
CA LEU A 172 -15.54 -9.83 -2.51
C LEU A 172 -15.65 -10.82 -3.68
N LYS A 173 -16.49 -11.85 -3.60
CA LYS A 173 -16.68 -12.81 -4.71
C LYS A 173 -17.52 -12.23 -5.84
N TRP A 174 -18.42 -11.31 -5.53
CA TRP A 174 -19.34 -10.69 -6.49
C TRP A 174 -18.81 -9.39 -7.12
N ASN A 175 -17.73 -8.83 -6.58
CA ASN A 175 -16.96 -7.70 -7.13
C ASN A 175 -15.65 -8.15 -7.77
#